data_AF-A0A964J724-F1
#
_entry.id   AF-A0A964J724-F1
#
_cell.length_a   1.000
_cell.length_b   1.000
_cell.length_c   1.000
_cell.angle_alpha   90.00
_cell.angle_beta   90.00
_cell.angle_gamma   90.00
#
_symmetry.space_group_name_H-M   'P 1'
#
loop_
_entity.id
_entity.type
_entity.pdbx_description
1 polymer ?
#
loop_
_entity_poly.entity_id
_entity_poly.type
_entity_poly.pdbx_seq_one_letter_code
_entity_poly.pdbx_strand_id
1 'polypeptide(L)'
;MKPRPRRLLPIANNARYGDDDSQPLIVPRNDRALTPITPDRVRRLRKHLIEALRAPRPPQTPERNAALLPDFVAHVAQTACTLCQGWCCKGGGEHAYLDEGTLARLRRAMPGLQARAILRLYLDRVPENGAKGSCIFHGGQGCRLDPSQRSDVCNSYFCGGLGTYITRGDATRPVTIFAGEGPKLRVSPALRPGTRGPHAP
;
A
#
# COMPACT_ATOMS: atom_id res chain seq x y z
N MET A 1 -20.26 48.05 20.63
CA MET A 1 -19.11 47.66 19.78
C MET A 1 -19.18 46.17 19.49
N LYS A 2 -19.45 45.76 18.24
CA LYS A 2 -19.38 44.36 17.79
C LYS A 2 -18.07 44.18 16.98
N PRO A 3 -17.26 43.13 17.21
CA PRO A 3 -16.03 42.94 16.46
C PRO A 3 -16.35 42.46 15.03
N ARG A 4 -15.67 43.05 14.04
CA ARG A 4 -15.76 42.65 12.63
C ARG A 4 -15.07 41.29 12.42
N PRO A 5 -15.61 40.39 11.58
CA PRO A 5 -14.93 39.15 11.24
C PRO A 5 -13.69 39.43 10.37
N ARG A 6 -12.55 38.84 10.74
CA ARG A 6 -11.33 38.81 9.93
C ARG A 6 -11.62 38.11 8.61
N ARG A 7 -11.44 38.82 7.48
CA ARG A 7 -11.35 38.21 6.15
C ARG A 7 -10.20 37.21 6.15
N LEU A 8 -10.52 35.93 5.99
CA LEU A 8 -9.56 34.91 5.58
C LEU A 8 -9.09 35.25 4.16
N LEU A 9 -7.81 35.57 4.02
CA LEU A 9 -7.15 35.67 2.73
C LEU A 9 -7.07 34.26 2.11
N PRO A 10 -7.32 34.10 0.80
CA PRO A 10 -7.07 32.84 0.13
C PRO A 10 -5.56 32.55 0.16
N ILE A 11 -5.19 31.39 0.69
CA ILE A 11 -3.81 30.89 0.66
C ILE A 11 -3.46 30.69 -0.82
N ALA A 12 -2.64 31.58 -1.35
CA ALA A 12 -2.17 31.52 -2.72
C ALA A 12 -1.28 30.28 -2.90
N ASN A 13 -1.86 29.25 -3.53
CA ASN A 13 -1.16 28.14 -4.16
C ASN A 13 -0.25 28.69 -5.26
N ASN A 14 1.00 29.03 -4.93
CA ASN A 14 2.01 29.39 -5.93
C ASN A 14 3.36 28.77 -5.54
N ALA A 15 3.40 27.44 -5.48
CA ALA A 15 4.61 26.73 -5.83
C ALA A 15 4.58 26.59 -7.36
N ARG A 16 5.42 27.36 -8.06
CA ARG A 16 5.62 27.22 -9.50
C ARG A 16 6.17 25.82 -9.77
N TYR A 17 5.28 24.89 -10.08
CA TYR A 17 5.63 23.57 -10.61
C TYR A 17 6.12 23.75 -12.04
N GLY A 18 7.23 23.07 -12.34
CA GLY A 18 7.94 23.20 -13.60
C GLY A 18 7.06 22.97 -14.84
N ASP A 19 7.60 23.46 -15.94
CA ASP A 19 7.14 23.52 -17.33
C ASP A 19 6.84 22.14 -17.98
N ASP A 20 6.21 21.22 -17.25
CA ASP A 20 5.90 19.87 -17.72
C ASP A 20 4.39 19.64 -17.73
N ASP A 21 3.82 19.37 -18.91
CA ASP A 21 2.40 19.08 -19.23
C ASP A 21 1.79 17.86 -18.48
N SER A 22 2.45 17.41 -17.42
CA SER A 22 2.10 16.28 -16.58
C SER A 22 0.85 16.52 -15.74
N GLN A 23 0.00 15.51 -15.68
CA GLN A 23 -1.17 15.46 -14.82
C GLN A 23 -0.74 15.26 -13.36
N PRO A 24 -1.20 16.09 -12.41
CA PRO A 24 -0.90 15.88 -11.00
C PRO A 24 -1.74 14.74 -10.41
N LEU A 25 -1.07 13.78 -9.76
CA LEU A 25 -1.71 12.70 -9.00
C LEU A 25 -1.38 12.85 -7.51
N ILE A 26 -2.37 13.24 -6.72
CA ILE A 26 -2.22 13.41 -5.26
C ILE A 26 -2.57 12.10 -4.54
N VAL A 27 -1.66 11.62 -3.70
CA VAL A 27 -1.84 10.42 -2.88
C VAL A 27 -1.47 10.69 -1.41
N PRO A 28 -1.98 9.90 -0.45
CA PRO A 28 -1.55 10.02 0.94
C PRO A 28 -0.07 9.71 1.11
N ARG A 29 0.51 10.25 2.18
CA ARG A 29 1.82 9.82 2.71
C ARG A 29 1.61 9.29 4.13
N ASN A 30 2.22 8.15 4.42
CA ASN A 30 2.27 7.63 5.78
C ASN A 30 3.48 8.19 6.52
N ASP A 31 3.21 8.97 7.57
CA ASP A 31 4.22 9.58 8.45
C ASP A 31 4.13 9.09 9.90
N ARG A 32 3.58 7.90 10.09
CA ARG A 32 3.47 7.30 11.42
C ARG A 32 4.85 7.07 12.02
N ALA A 33 5.01 7.40 13.30
CA ALA A 33 6.23 7.11 14.03
C ALA A 33 6.48 5.60 14.08
N LEU A 34 7.74 5.20 14.00
CA LEU A 34 8.15 3.81 14.20
C LEU A 34 8.36 3.55 15.69
N THR A 35 7.79 2.45 16.16
CA THR A 35 7.90 2.00 17.55
C THR A 35 8.21 0.50 17.58
N PRO A 36 8.93 0.01 18.59
CA PRO A 36 9.16 -1.42 18.75
C PRO A 36 7.86 -2.22 18.72
N ILE A 37 7.84 -3.32 17.97
CA ILE A 37 6.70 -4.23 17.97
C ILE A 37 6.69 -4.99 19.30
N THR A 38 5.56 -4.93 20.01
CA THR A 38 5.43 -5.64 21.28
C THR A 38 5.32 -7.16 21.06
N PRO A 39 5.89 -7.99 21.94
CA PRO A 39 5.74 -9.45 21.86
C PRO A 39 4.27 -9.89 21.78
N ASP A 40 3.37 -9.18 22.45
CA ASP A 40 1.93 -9.44 22.47
C ASP A 40 1.29 -9.38 21.08
N ARG A 41 1.70 -8.40 20.26
CA ARG A 41 1.21 -8.29 18.88
C ARG A 41 1.68 -9.49 18.04
N VAL A 42 2.93 -9.92 18.22
CA VAL A 42 3.47 -11.11 17.54
C VAL A 42 2.73 -12.37 17.99
N ARG A 43 2.41 -12.51 19.29
CA ARG A 43 1.59 -13.63 19.79
C ARG A 43 0.19 -13.63 19.18
N ARG A 44 -0.46 -12.47 19.04
CA ARG A 44 -1.78 -12.34 18.39
C ARG A 44 -1.73 -12.74 16.91
N LEU A 45 -0.73 -12.27 16.17
CA LEU A 45 -0.51 -12.69 14.78
C LEU A 45 -0.30 -14.21 14.69
N ARG A 46 0.56 -14.78 15.54
CA ARG A 46 0.84 -16.22 15.55
C ARG A 46 -0.44 -17.03 15.81
N LYS A 47 -1.24 -16.63 16.79
CA LYS A 47 -2.53 -17.27 17.10
C LYS A 47 -3.45 -17.24 15.87
N HIS A 48 -3.63 -16.05 15.28
CA HIS A 48 -4.45 -15.85 14.10
C HIS A 48 -4.03 -16.74 12.92
N LEU A 49 -2.72 -16.79 12.63
CA LEU A 49 -2.19 -17.64 11.56
C LEU A 49 -2.42 -19.13 11.84
N ILE A 50 -2.28 -19.59 13.07
CA ILE A 50 -2.57 -20.99 13.43
C ILE A 50 -4.04 -21.31 13.21
N GLU A 51 -4.94 -20.43 13.61
CA GLU A 51 -6.39 -20.58 13.41
C GLU A 51 -6.73 -20.63 11.92
N ALA A 52 -6.26 -19.68 11.12
CA ALA A 52 -6.49 -19.63 9.68
C ALA A 52 -5.85 -20.82 8.92
N LEU A 53 -4.71 -21.33 9.37
CA LEU A 53 -4.07 -22.51 8.75
C LEU A 53 -4.82 -23.83 9.01
N ARG A 54 -5.58 -23.89 10.11
CA ARG A 54 -6.40 -25.03 10.55
C ARG A 54 -7.82 -24.99 10.02
N ALA A 55 -8.31 -23.80 9.66
CA ALA A 55 -9.64 -23.64 9.09
C ALA A 55 -9.80 -24.50 7.83
N PRO A 56 -11.02 -25.03 7.58
CA PRO A 56 -11.33 -25.72 6.34
C PRO A 56 -10.95 -24.83 5.15
N ARG A 57 -10.40 -25.45 4.10
CA ARG A 57 -10.08 -24.69 2.89
C ARG A 57 -11.39 -24.15 2.32
N PRO A 58 -11.51 -22.83 2.09
CA PRO A 58 -12.71 -22.30 1.46
C PRO A 58 -12.86 -22.91 0.06
N PRO A 59 -14.11 -23.07 -0.43
CA PRO A 59 -14.34 -23.46 -1.81
C PRO A 59 -13.59 -22.51 -2.75
N GLN A 60 -13.14 -23.03 -3.88
CA GLN A 60 -12.37 -22.27 -4.86
C GLN A 60 -13.22 -21.09 -5.34
N THR A 61 -12.96 -19.90 -4.83
CA THR A 61 -13.33 -18.69 -5.53
C THR A 61 -12.33 -18.53 -6.67
N PRO A 62 -12.79 -18.24 -7.90
CA PRO A 62 -11.89 -17.78 -8.95
C PRO A 62 -11.04 -16.68 -8.32
N GLU A 63 -9.72 -16.79 -8.44
CA GLU A 63 -8.85 -15.73 -7.96
C GLU A 63 -9.41 -14.44 -8.54
N ARG A 64 -9.76 -13.47 -7.68
CA ARG A 64 -9.98 -12.10 -8.14
C ARG A 64 -8.62 -11.67 -8.66
N ASN A 65 -8.35 -12.02 -9.91
CA ASN A 65 -7.24 -11.49 -10.66
C ASN A 65 -7.36 -10.00 -10.47
N ALA A 66 -6.40 -9.40 -9.76
CA ALA A 66 -6.23 -7.97 -9.83
C ALA A 66 -6.23 -7.68 -11.32
N ALA A 67 -7.24 -6.94 -11.80
CA ALA A 67 -7.34 -6.64 -13.22
C ALA A 67 -5.96 -6.17 -13.66
N LEU A 68 -5.40 -6.83 -14.68
CA LEU A 68 -4.08 -6.49 -15.17
C LEU A 68 -4.13 -5.01 -15.56
N LEU A 69 -3.50 -4.18 -14.74
CA LEU A 69 -3.40 -2.76 -15.02
C LEU A 69 -2.53 -2.63 -16.27
N PRO A 70 -2.86 -1.73 -17.20
CA PRO A 70 -1.93 -1.39 -18.27
C PRO A 70 -0.56 -1.04 -17.69
N ASP A 71 0.53 -1.43 -18.34
CA ASP A 71 1.90 -1.33 -17.79
C ASP A 71 2.22 0.06 -17.21
N PHE A 72 1.84 1.12 -17.91
CA PHE A 72 2.04 2.48 -17.44
C PHE A 72 1.22 2.79 -16.17
N VAL A 73 -0.04 2.35 -16.12
CA VAL A 73 -0.90 2.51 -14.93
C VAL A 73 -0.34 1.71 -13.75
N ALA A 74 0.17 0.50 -13.99
CA ALA A 74 0.83 -0.30 -12.98
C ALA A 74 2.09 0.40 -12.43
N HIS A 75 2.90 1.00 -13.31
CA HIS A 75 4.09 1.76 -12.92
C HIS A 75 3.76 3.02 -12.10
N VAL A 76 2.72 3.76 -12.50
CA VAL A 76 2.21 4.91 -11.72
C VAL A 76 1.72 4.44 -10.34
N ALA A 77 0.95 3.35 -10.29
CA ALA A 77 0.46 2.80 -9.03
C ALA A 77 1.60 2.35 -8.11
N GLN A 78 2.63 1.68 -8.65
CA GLN A 78 3.81 1.25 -7.91
C GLN A 78 4.58 2.47 -7.36
N THR A 79 4.85 3.47 -8.19
CA THR A 79 5.58 4.68 -7.77
C THR A 79 4.81 5.44 -6.70
N ALA A 80 3.49 5.56 -6.86
CA ALA A 80 2.62 6.18 -5.86
C ALA A 80 2.64 5.42 -4.53
N CYS A 81 2.56 4.10 -4.55
CA CYS A 81 2.65 3.27 -3.35
C CYS A 81 4.00 3.41 -2.64
N THR A 82 5.09 3.47 -3.40
CA THR A 82 6.45 3.66 -2.87
C THR A 82 6.60 5.01 -2.16
N LEU A 83 6.11 6.09 -2.76
CA LEU A 83 6.14 7.43 -2.13
C LEU A 83 5.21 7.51 -0.91
N CYS A 84 4.06 6.84 -0.99
CA CYS A 84 3.06 6.77 0.06
C CYS A 84 3.56 6.03 1.32
N GLN A 85 4.38 4.99 1.14
CA GLN A 85 4.90 4.13 2.22
C GLN A 85 3.80 3.49 3.10
N GLY A 86 2.75 2.93 2.50
CA GLY A 86 1.87 1.99 3.22
C GLY A 86 0.63 2.60 3.90
N TRP A 87 -0.01 3.60 3.31
CA TRP A 87 -1.30 4.10 3.82
C TRP A 87 -2.40 3.02 3.92
N CYS A 88 -2.36 2.02 3.03
CA CYS A 88 -3.27 0.86 3.03
C CYS A 88 -3.18 0.04 4.33
N CYS A 89 -2.06 0.07 5.03
CA CYS A 89 -1.83 -0.69 6.25
C CYS A 89 -2.62 -0.18 7.47
N LYS A 90 -3.30 0.98 7.36
CA LYS A 90 -3.93 1.67 8.50
C LYS A 90 -4.95 0.85 9.28
N GLY A 91 -5.63 -0.12 8.65
CA GLY A 91 -6.66 -0.94 9.30
C GLY A 91 -6.26 -2.41 9.49
N GLY A 92 -5.02 -2.80 9.17
CA GLY A 92 -4.63 -4.21 9.14
C GLY A 92 -4.38 -4.84 10.52
N GLY A 93 -4.25 -4.05 11.58
CA GLY A 93 -4.06 -4.56 12.95
C GLY A 93 -2.97 -5.63 13.07
N GLU A 94 -3.22 -6.67 13.86
CA GLU A 94 -2.30 -7.80 14.07
C GLU A 94 -2.47 -8.95 13.10
N HIS A 95 -3.51 -8.94 12.27
CA HIS A 95 -3.82 -10.04 11.34
C HIS A 95 -3.57 -9.68 9.87
N ALA A 96 -3.34 -8.41 9.55
CA ALA A 96 -3.06 -7.89 8.20
C ALA A 96 -4.10 -8.27 7.13
N TYR A 97 -5.35 -8.46 7.56
CA TYR A 97 -6.43 -9.05 6.74
C TYR A 97 -6.09 -10.43 6.15
N LEU A 98 -5.08 -11.12 6.67
CA LEU A 98 -4.78 -12.49 6.28
C LEU A 98 -5.93 -13.37 6.75
N ASP A 99 -6.36 -14.28 5.91
CA ASP A 99 -7.42 -15.24 6.17
C ASP A 99 -7.05 -16.60 5.59
N GLU A 100 -7.92 -17.59 5.80
CA GLU A 100 -7.75 -18.93 5.26
C GLU A 100 -7.64 -18.94 3.73
N GLY A 101 -8.31 -18.03 3.03
CA GLY A 101 -8.22 -17.87 1.58
C GLY A 101 -6.82 -17.44 1.12
N THR A 102 -6.26 -16.44 1.79
CA THR A 102 -4.89 -15.95 1.56
C THR A 102 -3.87 -17.06 1.77
N LEU A 103 -3.98 -17.80 2.86
CA LEU A 103 -3.05 -18.89 3.19
C LEU A 103 -3.23 -20.11 2.27
N ALA A 104 -4.46 -20.38 1.83
CA ALA A 104 -4.72 -21.40 0.82
C ALA A 104 -4.09 -21.05 -0.53
N ARG A 105 -4.16 -19.79 -0.97
CA ARG A 105 -3.46 -19.31 -2.17
C ARG A 105 -1.96 -19.49 -2.05
N LEU A 106 -1.38 -19.08 -0.91
CA LEU A 106 0.06 -19.20 -0.69
C LEU A 106 0.54 -20.67 -0.74
N ARG A 107 -0.24 -21.60 -0.19
CA ARG A 107 0.03 -23.06 -0.26
C ARG A 107 -0.01 -23.59 -1.70
N ARG A 108 -0.89 -23.07 -2.55
CA ARG A 108 -0.96 -23.45 -3.97
C ARG A 108 0.24 -22.91 -4.76
N ALA A 109 0.62 -21.66 -4.50
CA ALA A 109 1.74 -21.01 -5.17
C ALA A 109 3.10 -21.62 -4.78
N MET A 110 3.20 -22.24 -3.60
CA MET A 110 4.41 -22.93 -3.11
C MET A 110 4.08 -24.36 -2.68
N PRO A 111 3.86 -25.29 -3.63
CA PRO A 111 3.62 -26.70 -3.32
C PRO A 111 4.81 -27.27 -2.54
N GLY A 112 4.56 -27.79 -1.34
CA GLY A 112 5.60 -28.35 -0.46
C GLY A 112 5.89 -27.51 0.80
N LEU A 113 5.42 -26.26 0.88
CA LEU A 113 5.54 -25.49 2.12
C LEU A 113 4.59 -26.03 3.19
N GLN A 114 5.15 -26.61 4.25
CA GLN A 114 4.35 -27.08 5.39
C GLN A 114 3.75 -25.92 6.19
N ALA A 115 2.68 -26.17 6.94
CA ALA A 115 2.00 -25.16 7.76
C ALA A 115 2.96 -24.42 8.71
N ARG A 116 3.92 -25.13 9.32
CA ARG A 116 4.97 -24.54 10.19
C ARG A 116 5.88 -23.59 9.42
N ALA A 117 6.24 -23.92 8.18
CA ALA A 117 7.07 -23.08 7.33
C ALA A 117 6.33 -21.80 6.92
N ILE A 118 5.02 -21.89 6.62
CA ILE A 118 4.19 -20.71 6.33
C ILE A 118 4.10 -19.78 7.55
N LEU A 119 3.89 -20.36 8.73
CA LEU A 119 3.88 -19.57 9.97
C LEU A 119 5.20 -18.81 10.15
N ARG A 120 6.33 -19.50 10.00
CA ARG A 120 7.65 -18.88 10.10
C ARG A 120 7.84 -17.78 9.05
N LEU A 121 7.47 -18.04 7.80
CA LEU A 121 7.55 -17.07 6.71
C LEU A 121 6.85 -15.75 7.06
N TYR A 122 5.66 -15.78 7.66
CA TYR A 122 5.00 -14.55 8.09
C TYR A 122 5.66 -13.92 9.32
N LEU A 123 6.01 -14.71 10.34
CA LEU A 123 6.63 -14.18 11.55
C LEU A 123 7.97 -13.48 11.25
N ASP A 124 8.76 -14.00 10.32
CA ASP A 124 10.04 -13.42 9.89
C ASP A 124 9.85 -12.09 9.13
N ARG A 125 8.63 -11.73 8.69
CA ARG A 125 8.30 -10.43 8.08
C ARG A 125 7.87 -9.37 9.07
N VAL A 126 7.66 -9.71 10.34
CA VAL A 126 7.36 -8.70 11.37
C VAL A 126 8.62 -7.84 11.57
N PRO A 127 8.56 -6.52 11.35
CA PRO A 127 9.70 -5.66 11.57
C PRO A 127 9.98 -5.49 13.08
N GLU A 128 11.23 -5.26 13.45
CA GLU A 128 11.59 -4.91 14.83
C GLU A 128 10.87 -3.63 15.28
N ASN A 129 10.86 -2.62 14.40
CA ASN A 129 10.16 -1.35 14.59
C ASN A 129 9.09 -1.19 13.52
N GLY A 130 7.83 -1.04 13.94
CA GLY A 130 6.69 -0.87 13.04
C GLY A 130 5.96 0.45 13.24
N ALA A 131 5.23 0.87 12.22
CA ALA A 131 4.43 2.09 12.26
C ALA A 131 3.35 2.01 13.36
N LYS A 132 3.38 2.95 14.31
CA LYS A 132 2.48 3.00 15.47
C LYS A 132 1.01 3.02 15.02
N GLY A 133 0.20 2.13 15.62
CA GLY A 133 -1.23 2.05 15.32
C GLY A 133 -1.57 1.60 13.89
N SER A 134 -0.67 0.85 13.25
CA SER A 134 -0.87 0.31 11.90
C SER A 134 -0.75 -1.23 11.89
N CYS A 135 -1.02 -1.86 10.73
CA CYS A 135 -0.74 -3.26 10.45
C CYS A 135 0.63 -3.73 11.00
N ILE A 136 0.68 -4.94 11.54
CA ILE A 136 1.88 -5.55 12.13
C ILE A 136 3.06 -5.69 11.17
N PHE A 137 2.81 -5.78 9.85
CA PHE A 137 3.87 -5.84 8.83
C PHE A 137 4.29 -4.48 8.27
N HIS A 138 3.79 -3.37 8.83
CA HIS A 138 4.14 -2.02 8.38
C HIS A 138 5.46 -1.58 9.02
N GLY A 139 6.56 -1.66 8.24
CA GLY A 139 7.89 -1.20 8.64
C GLY A 139 8.23 0.22 8.16
N GLY A 140 9.49 0.63 8.35
CA GLY A 140 9.95 1.98 8.02
C GLY A 140 9.92 2.39 6.55
N GLN A 141 9.90 1.42 5.64
CA GLN A 141 9.85 1.64 4.18
C GLN A 141 8.53 1.15 3.57
N GLY A 142 7.48 1.02 4.38
CA GLY A 142 6.17 0.51 3.98
C GLY A 142 5.94 -0.96 4.36
N CYS A 143 5.13 -1.66 3.59
CA CYS A 143 4.73 -3.03 3.89
C CYS A 143 5.90 -4.01 3.69
N ARG A 144 6.14 -4.89 4.69
CA ARG A 144 7.18 -5.94 4.66
C ARG A 144 6.75 -7.23 3.95
N LEU A 145 5.48 -7.32 3.53
CA LEU A 145 4.98 -8.45 2.75
C LEU A 145 5.18 -8.22 1.26
N ASP A 146 5.60 -9.27 0.58
CA ASP A 146 5.60 -9.32 -0.88
C ASP A 146 4.15 -9.36 -1.40
N PRO A 147 3.87 -8.88 -2.63
CA PRO A 147 2.52 -8.91 -3.20
C PRO A 147 1.84 -10.29 -3.14
N SER A 148 2.59 -11.38 -3.33
CA SER A 148 2.09 -12.75 -3.25
C SER A 148 1.68 -13.19 -1.84
N GLN A 149 2.21 -12.54 -0.80
CA GLN A 149 1.94 -12.85 0.61
C GLN A 149 0.83 -11.98 1.21
N ARG A 150 0.49 -10.87 0.54
CA ARG A 150 -0.57 -9.95 0.96
C ARG A 150 -1.93 -10.60 0.77
N SER A 151 -2.88 -10.20 1.62
CA SER A 151 -4.30 -10.52 1.46
C SER A 151 -4.89 -9.84 0.24
N ASP A 152 -6.06 -10.29 -0.19
CA ASP A 152 -6.77 -9.71 -1.35
C ASP A 152 -7.25 -8.29 -1.06
N VAL A 153 -7.60 -8.01 0.20
CA VAL A 153 -7.88 -6.65 0.68
C VAL A 153 -6.69 -5.73 0.44
N CYS A 154 -5.48 -6.18 0.78
CA CYS A 154 -4.27 -5.40 0.56
C CYS A 154 -3.94 -5.23 -0.92
N ASN A 155 -4.06 -6.30 -1.72
CA ASN A 155 -3.72 -6.28 -3.14
C ASN A 155 -4.72 -5.49 -4.00
N SER A 156 -5.96 -5.36 -3.55
CA SER A 156 -7.01 -4.61 -4.26
C SER A 156 -7.15 -3.17 -3.78
N TYR A 157 -6.35 -2.73 -2.82
CA TYR A 157 -6.47 -1.40 -2.24
C TYR A 157 -5.84 -0.33 -3.13
N PHE A 158 -6.64 0.68 -3.51
CA PHE A 158 -6.15 1.94 -4.04
C PHE A 158 -6.63 3.09 -3.14
N CYS A 159 -5.74 4.02 -2.82
CA CYS A 159 -6.13 5.26 -2.13
C CYS A 159 -7.03 6.10 -3.05
N GLY A 160 -7.79 7.05 -2.49
CA GLY A 160 -8.78 7.82 -3.27
C GLY A 160 -8.23 8.46 -4.55
N GLY A 161 -7.05 9.08 -4.48
CA GLY A 161 -6.38 9.66 -5.65
C GLY A 161 -6.01 8.62 -6.70
N LEU A 162 -5.35 7.53 -6.28
CA LEU A 162 -4.93 6.47 -7.19
C LEU A 162 -6.13 5.70 -7.79
N GLY A 163 -7.17 5.44 -7.00
CA GLY A 163 -8.40 4.81 -7.48
C GLY A 163 -9.12 5.68 -8.51
N THR A 164 -9.14 7.00 -8.31
CA THR A 164 -9.69 7.95 -9.28
C THR A 164 -8.89 7.93 -10.58
N TYR A 165 -7.56 7.94 -10.50
CA TYR A 165 -6.68 7.86 -11.67
C TYR A 165 -6.91 6.57 -12.47
N ILE A 166 -6.90 5.41 -11.80
CA ILE A 166 -7.10 4.10 -12.44
C ILE A 166 -8.46 4.04 -13.13
N THR A 167 -9.52 4.51 -12.47
CA THR A 167 -10.89 4.43 -13.02
C THR A 167 -11.10 5.35 -14.23
N ARG A 168 -10.39 6.47 -14.30
CA ARG A 168 -10.47 7.40 -15.44
C ARG A 168 -9.80 6.88 -16.71
N GLY A 169 -8.88 5.93 -16.59
CA GLY A 169 -8.19 5.34 -17.75
C GLY A 169 -7.26 6.31 -18.50
N ASP A 170 -6.87 7.43 -17.88
CA ASP A 170 -6.03 8.46 -18.50
C ASP A 170 -4.54 8.07 -18.48
N ALA A 171 -4.20 7.01 -19.22
CA ALA A 171 -2.84 6.49 -19.35
C ALA A 171 -2.04 7.17 -20.47
N THR A 172 -2.54 8.28 -21.02
CA THR A 172 -2.00 8.90 -22.24
C THR A 172 -1.15 10.13 -21.98
N ARG A 173 -1.27 10.72 -20.78
CA ARG A 173 -0.53 11.91 -20.37
C ARG A 173 0.60 11.56 -19.40
N PRO A 174 1.70 12.33 -19.38
CA PRO A 174 2.67 12.22 -18.31
C PRO A 174 2.01 12.46 -16.95
N VAL A 175 2.49 11.82 -15.88
CA VAL A 175 1.93 11.92 -14.53
C VAL A 175 3.02 12.28 -13.53
N THR A 176 2.78 13.32 -12.73
CA THR A 176 3.63 13.67 -11.59
C THR A 176 2.89 13.35 -10.29
N ILE A 177 3.52 12.57 -9.41
CA ILE A 177 2.89 12.08 -8.19
C ILE A 177 3.30 12.95 -7.00
N PHE A 178 2.30 13.36 -6.23
CA PHE A 178 2.40 14.16 -5.01
C PHE A 178 1.93 13.33 -3.82
N ALA A 179 2.86 12.86 -2.98
CA ALA A 179 2.53 12.08 -1.80
C ALA A 179 2.60 12.93 -0.52
N GLY A 180 1.46 13.12 0.13
CA GLY A 180 1.32 13.95 1.33
C GLY A 180 1.14 15.43 1.00
N GLU A 181 1.32 16.28 2.02
CA GLU A 181 1.07 17.71 1.93
C GLU A 181 2.11 18.51 2.73
N GLY A 182 2.24 19.80 2.40
CA GLY A 182 3.09 20.74 3.13
C GLY A 182 4.57 20.37 3.17
N PRO A 183 5.29 20.57 4.29
CA PRO A 183 6.74 20.36 4.37
C PRO A 183 7.16 18.88 4.27
N LYS A 184 6.19 17.95 4.30
CA LYS A 184 6.40 16.51 4.13
C LYS A 184 5.95 16.03 2.76
N LEU A 185 5.69 16.92 1.81
CA LEU A 185 5.39 16.53 0.45
C LEU A 185 6.58 15.74 -0.16
N ARG A 186 6.28 14.59 -0.77
CA ARG A 186 7.22 13.88 -1.64
C ARG A 186 6.70 13.94 -3.06
N VAL A 187 7.61 14.06 -4.02
CA VAL A 187 7.27 14.26 -5.42
C VAL A 187 8.04 13.25 -6.28
N SER A 188 7.36 12.60 -7.22
CA SER A 188 8.06 11.81 -8.25
C SER A 188 8.58 12.72 -9.37
N PRO A 189 9.58 12.29 -10.14
CA PRO A 189 9.73 12.78 -11.51
C PRO A 189 8.44 12.55 -12.31
N ALA A 190 8.24 13.30 -13.39
CA ALA A 190 7.14 13.04 -14.32
C ALA A 190 7.33 11.68 -15.00
N LEU A 191 6.36 10.80 -14.82
CA LEU A 191 6.32 9.48 -15.44
C LEU A 191 5.66 9.62 -16.81
N ARG A 192 6.28 9.10 -17.87
CA ARG A 192 5.77 9.23 -19.24
C ARG A 192 5.25 7.88 -19.77
N PRO A 193 4.12 7.85 -20.48
CA PRO A 193 3.68 6.65 -21.20
C PRO A 193 4.76 6.21 -22.20
N GLY A 194 5.02 4.90 -22.31
CA GLY A 194 5.94 4.34 -23.31
C GLY A 194 7.43 4.31 -22.93
N THR A 195 7.86 4.92 -21.82
CA THR A 195 9.21 4.67 -21.29
C THR A 195 9.22 3.33 -20.56
N ARG A 196 9.91 2.31 -21.12
CA ARG A 196 10.11 1.03 -20.41
C ARG A 196 10.78 1.32 -19.06
N GLY A 197 10.22 0.79 -17.97
CA GLY A 197 10.87 0.84 -16.66
C GLY A 197 12.22 0.09 -16.69
N PRO A 198 13.15 0.36 -15.76
CA PRO A 198 14.52 -0.18 -15.78
C PRO A 198 14.63 -1.71 -15.55
N HIS A 199 13.53 -2.44 -15.57
CA HIS A 199 13.51 -3.90 -15.42
C HIS A 199 12.54 -4.53 -16.42
N ALA A 200 13.00 -4.69 -17.66
CA ALA A 200 12.54 -5.74 -18.56
C ALA A 200 13.80 -6.55 -18.97
N PRO A 201 13.73 -7.89 -19.10
CA PRO A 201 14.87 -8.71 -19.47
C PRO A 201 15.45 -8.34 -20.84
#